data_AF-A0A0A8Y2W0-F1
#
_entry.id   AF-A0A0A8Y2W0-F1
#
_cell.length_a   1.000
_cell.length_b   1.000
_cell.length_c   1.000
_cell.angle_alpha   90.00
_cell.angle_beta   90.00
_cell.angle_gamma   90.00
#
_symmetry.space_group_name_H-M   'P 1'
#
loop_
_entity.id
_entity.type
_entity.pdbx_description
1 polymer ?
#
loop_
_entity_poly.entity_id
_entity_poly.type
_entity_poly.pdbx_seq_one_letter_code
_entity_poly.pdbx_strand_id
1 'polypeptide(L)'
;MDPKDEVSAAKLTDDLVMEILSRLPFKSFCRFKCVCKAWLAFSSDPHYCQKLPKVPTGFFYQDCNNNAIKVVSLSKNDEDIDVTLSFLPDYEQFKLTDCCNGLVLCEYRSDHTSPDILRFIVCNPAT
;
A
#
# COMPACT_ATOMS: atom_id res chain seq x y z
N MET A 1 -32.54 -36.94 29.63
CA MET A 1 -32.07 -36.85 28.23
C MET A 1 -32.44 -35.45 27.78
N ASP A 2 -31.51 -34.53 27.84
CA ASP A 2 -31.69 -33.17 27.32
C ASP A 2 -31.14 -33.14 25.89
N PRO A 3 -31.91 -32.66 24.89
CA PRO A 3 -31.37 -32.43 23.57
C PRO A 3 -30.41 -31.25 23.67
N LYS A 4 -29.13 -31.51 23.44
CA LYS A 4 -28.16 -30.45 23.17
C LYS A 4 -28.61 -29.79 21.86
N ASP A 5 -29.20 -28.61 21.97
CA ASP A 5 -29.35 -27.68 20.86
C ASP A 5 -27.95 -27.31 20.36
N GLU A 6 -27.41 -28.16 19.50
CA GLU A 6 -26.22 -27.88 18.73
C GLU A 6 -26.63 -26.83 17.71
N VAL A 7 -26.47 -25.57 18.10
CA VAL A 7 -26.59 -24.41 17.20
C VAL A 7 -25.57 -24.66 16.09
N SER A 8 -26.06 -25.18 14.96
CA SER A 8 -25.30 -25.31 13.72
C SER A 8 -24.86 -23.92 13.33
N ALA A 9 -23.64 -23.54 13.72
CA ALA A 9 -23.01 -22.34 13.26
C ALA A 9 -22.99 -22.43 11.73
N ALA A 10 -23.75 -21.54 11.07
CA ALA A 10 -23.79 -21.48 9.61
C ALA A 10 -22.36 -21.43 9.09
N LYS A 11 -21.93 -22.50 8.41
CA LYS A 11 -20.58 -22.56 7.85
C LYS A 11 -20.51 -21.60 6.67
N LEU A 12 -19.69 -20.57 6.83
CA LEU A 12 -19.35 -19.67 5.73
C LEU A 12 -18.58 -20.45 4.66
N THR A 13 -18.86 -20.21 3.38
CA THR A 13 -18.07 -20.76 2.28
C THR A 13 -16.71 -20.08 2.19
N ASP A 14 -15.71 -20.75 1.63
CA ASP A 14 -14.35 -20.21 1.48
C ASP A 14 -14.34 -18.88 0.70
N ASP A 15 -15.20 -18.75 -0.32
CA ASP A 15 -15.38 -17.51 -1.09
C ASP A 15 -15.84 -16.35 -0.22
N LEU A 16 -16.83 -16.58 0.66
CA LEU A 16 -17.33 -15.54 1.57
C LEU A 16 -16.30 -15.18 2.64
N VAL A 17 -15.54 -16.16 3.14
CA VAL A 17 -14.42 -15.90 4.06
C VAL A 17 -13.40 -14.99 3.37
N MET A 18 -13.07 -15.30 2.11
CA MET A 18 -12.12 -14.52 1.34
C MET A 18 -12.61 -13.12 0.99
N GLU A 19 -13.90 -12.93 0.74
CA GLU A 19 -14.50 -11.62 0.56
C GLU A 19 -14.46 -10.76 1.83
N ILE A 20 -14.57 -11.38 3.02
CA ILE A 20 -14.39 -10.68 4.29
C ILE A 20 -12.92 -10.31 4.48
N LEU A 21 -12.02 -11.28 4.27
CA LEU A 21 -10.57 -11.08 4.46
C LEU A 21 -10.00 -10.04 3.50
N SER A 22 -10.52 -9.93 2.27
CA SER A 22 -10.07 -8.94 1.29
C SER A 22 -10.40 -7.50 1.67
N ARG A 23 -11.38 -7.27 2.53
CA ARG A 23 -11.78 -5.94 3.01
C ARG A 23 -10.93 -5.44 4.18
N LEU A 24 -10.03 -6.26 4.70
CA LEU A 24 -9.19 -5.92 5.84
C LEU A 24 -7.95 -5.13 5.43
N PRO A 25 -7.40 -4.28 6.31
CA PRO A 25 -6.06 -3.73 6.10
C PRO A 25 -5.03 -4.85 5.96
N PHE A 26 -4.08 -4.69 5.03
CA PHE A 26 -3.07 -5.71 4.74
C PHE A 26 -2.31 -6.21 5.98
N LYS A 27 -1.93 -5.29 6.88
CA LYS A 27 -1.21 -5.64 8.12
C LYS A 27 -2.04 -6.58 9.00
N SER A 28 -3.35 -6.39 9.06
CA SER A 28 -4.26 -7.28 9.81
C SER A 28 -4.37 -8.64 9.13
N PHE A 29 -4.56 -8.65 7.80
CA PHE A 29 -4.59 -9.89 7.01
C PHE A 29 -3.32 -10.74 7.20
N CYS A 30 -2.14 -10.12 7.20
CA CYS A 30 -0.88 -10.82 7.44
C CYS A 30 -0.81 -11.53 8.80
N ARG A 31 -1.38 -10.95 9.86
CA ARG A 31 -1.46 -11.59 11.19
C ARG A 31 -2.43 -12.76 11.20
N PHE A 32 -3.48 -12.69 10.38
CA PHE A 32 -4.54 -13.69 10.31
C PHE A 32 -4.12 -15.00 9.64
N LYS A 33 -3.00 -15.02 8.91
CA LYS A 33 -2.35 -16.25 8.43
C LYS A 33 -2.06 -17.26 9.55
N CYS A 34 -1.94 -16.80 10.81
CA CYS A 34 -1.66 -17.65 11.96
C CYS A 34 -2.92 -18.23 12.65
N VAL A 35 -4.14 -17.88 12.20
CA VAL A 35 -5.38 -18.30 12.86
C VAL A 35 -5.67 -19.78 12.63
N CYS A 36 -5.60 -20.25 11.38
CA CYS A 36 -5.79 -21.66 11.03
C CYS A 36 -5.12 -21.99 9.69
N LYS A 37 -5.00 -23.31 9.40
CA LYS A 37 -4.38 -23.79 8.16
C LYS A 37 -5.12 -23.35 6.90
N ALA A 38 -6.44 -23.23 6.95
CA ALA A 38 -7.25 -22.77 5.81
C ALA A 38 -6.92 -21.31 5.45
N TRP A 39 -6.82 -20.43 6.44
CA TRP A 39 -6.50 -19.02 6.23
C TRP A 39 -5.06 -18.82 5.74
N LEU A 40 -4.12 -19.64 6.22
CA LEU A 40 -2.76 -19.68 5.66
C LEU A 40 -2.79 -20.11 4.18
N ALA A 41 -3.55 -21.16 3.86
CA ALA A 41 -3.65 -21.69 2.49
C ALA A 41 -4.23 -20.65 1.52
N PHE A 42 -5.29 -19.92 1.90
CA PHE A 42 -5.85 -18.87 1.07
C PHE A 42 -4.85 -17.77 0.71
N SER A 43 -3.93 -17.46 1.63
CA SER A 43 -2.90 -16.44 1.40
C SER A 43 -1.80 -16.86 0.42
N SER A 44 -1.77 -18.13 0.02
CA SER A 44 -0.80 -18.70 -0.92
C SER A 44 -1.46 -19.15 -2.23
N ASP A 45 -2.79 -19.18 -2.27
CA ASP A 45 -3.56 -19.61 -3.44
C ASP A 45 -3.63 -18.47 -4.48
N PRO A 46 -3.16 -18.69 -5.73
CA PRO A 46 -3.20 -17.68 -6.78
C PRO A 46 -4.60 -17.10 -7.06
N HIS A 47 -5.66 -17.90 -6.95
CA HIS A 47 -7.04 -17.47 -7.20
C HIS A 47 -7.49 -16.43 -6.17
N TYR A 48 -7.12 -16.65 -4.90
CA TYR A 48 -7.50 -15.80 -3.79
C TYR A 48 -6.56 -14.61 -3.61
N CYS A 49 -5.26 -14.78 -3.88
CA CYS A 49 -4.26 -13.71 -3.83
C CYS A 49 -4.58 -12.52 -4.73
N GLN A 50 -5.25 -12.73 -5.86
CA GLN A 50 -5.68 -11.64 -6.74
C GLN A 50 -6.74 -10.73 -6.10
N LYS A 51 -7.53 -11.27 -5.16
CA LYS A 51 -8.60 -10.54 -4.46
C LYS A 51 -8.11 -9.84 -3.19
N LEU A 52 -6.90 -10.14 -2.72
CA LEU A 52 -6.36 -9.59 -1.48
C LEU A 52 -5.78 -8.18 -1.67
N PRO A 53 -5.81 -7.34 -0.63
CA PRO A 53 -5.11 -6.06 -0.64
C PRO A 53 -3.65 -6.26 -1.00
N LYS A 54 -3.19 -5.61 -2.06
CA LYS A 54 -1.78 -5.61 -2.42
C LYS A 54 -1.08 -4.46 -1.72
N VAL A 55 0.13 -4.71 -1.21
CA VAL A 55 0.99 -3.61 -0.76
C VAL A 55 1.82 -3.18 -1.94
N PRO A 56 1.72 -1.92 -2.38
CA PRO A 56 2.64 -1.39 -3.36
C PRO A 56 4.05 -1.52 -2.77
N THR A 57 4.84 -2.39 -3.40
CA THR A 57 6.20 -2.67 -2.98
C THR A 57 7.10 -2.09 -4.05
N GLY A 58 7.91 -1.11 -3.69
CA GLY A 58 8.72 -0.40 -4.67
C GLY A 58 9.81 0.44 -4.04
N PHE A 59 10.63 1.04 -4.92
CA PHE A 59 11.68 1.98 -4.54
C PHE A 59 11.39 3.34 -5.13
N PHE A 60 11.56 4.38 -4.32
CA PHE A 60 11.62 5.76 -4.81
C PHE A 60 13.05 6.08 -5.23
N TYR A 61 13.22 6.70 -6.39
CA TYR A 61 14.52 7.21 -6.82
C TYR A 61 14.37 8.55 -7.53
N GLN A 62 15.45 9.32 -7.55
CA GLN A 62 15.52 10.60 -8.22
C GLN A 62 16.81 10.65 -9.04
N ASP A 63 16.69 11.02 -10.32
CA ASP A 63 17.83 11.17 -11.22
C ASP A 63 18.52 12.52 -10.94
N CYS A 64 19.85 12.57 -10.99
CA CYS A 64 20.59 13.82 -10.83
C CYS A 64 20.34 14.82 -11.96
N ASN A 65 19.87 14.36 -13.12
CA ASN A 65 19.59 15.19 -14.29
C ASN A 65 18.11 15.60 -14.42
N ASN A 66 17.21 15.00 -13.62
CA ASN A 66 15.78 15.26 -13.70
C ASN A 66 15.19 15.32 -12.29
N ASN A 67 14.59 16.45 -11.94
CA ASN A 67 14.00 16.66 -10.63
C ASN A 67 12.75 15.78 -10.37
N ALA A 68 12.24 15.08 -11.37
CA ALA A 68 11.13 14.14 -11.20
C ALA A 68 11.52 12.97 -10.29
N ILE A 69 10.75 12.80 -9.21
CA ILE A 69 10.81 11.61 -8.36
C ILE A 69 10.08 10.49 -9.08
N LYS A 70 10.69 9.30 -9.11
CA LYS A 70 10.15 8.11 -9.77
C LYS A 70 9.99 6.96 -8.80
N VAL A 71 8.98 6.15 -9.04
CA VAL A 71 8.69 4.91 -8.30
C VAL A 71 8.96 3.69 -9.18
N VAL A 72 9.80 2.77 -8.74
CA VAL A 72 9.95 1.45 -9.35
C VAL A 72 9.10 0.47 -8.57
N SER A 73 8.01 -0.02 -9.15
CA SER A 73 7.24 -1.11 -8.55
C SER A 73 7.96 -2.45 -8.74
N LEU A 74 8.03 -3.24 -7.68
CA LEU A 74 8.49 -4.64 -7.69
C LEU A 74 7.32 -5.62 -7.86
N SER A 75 6.07 -5.13 -7.82
CA SER A 75 4.87 -5.88 -8.11
C SER A 75 4.72 -6.02 -9.63
N LYS A 76 4.60 -7.25 -10.13
CA LYS A 76 4.44 -7.54 -11.57
C LYS A 76 3.14 -7.00 -12.19
N ASN A 77 2.19 -6.51 -11.38
CA ASN A 77 0.84 -6.15 -11.84
C ASN A 77 0.43 -4.73 -11.41
N ASP A 78 1.36 -3.86 -10.98
CA ASP A 78 1.05 -2.49 -10.60
C ASP A 78 1.25 -1.55 -11.80
N GLU A 79 0.26 -1.53 -12.70
CA GLU A 79 0.21 -0.55 -13.79
C GLU A 79 -0.35 0.82 -13.33
N ASP A 80 -0.79 0.93 -12.07
CA ASP A 80 -1.70 2.01 -11.61
C ASP A 80 -1.09 2.96 -10.55
N ILE A 81 0.21 2.86 -10.25
CA ILE A 81 0.85 3.85 -9.37
C ILE A 81 1.25 5.04 -10.24
N ASP A 82 0.72 6.24 -9.95
CA ASP A 82 1.24 7.48 -10.55
C ASP A 82 2.70 7.66 -10.13
N VAL A 83 3.58 7.18 -11.01
CA VAL A 83 5.03 7.14 -10.84
C VAL A 83 5.62 8.56 -10.78
N THR A 84 4.85 9.56 -11.22
CA THR A 84 5.31 10.92 -11.50
C THR A 84 4.97 11.94 -10.41
N LEU A 85 4.21 11.55 -9.38
CA LEU A 85 3.71 12.45 -8.32
C LEU A 85 3.05 13.71 -8.88
N SER A 86 2.24 13.56 -9.94
CA SER A 86 1.65 14.68 -10.68
C SER A 86 0.70 15.55 -9.87
N PHE A 87 0.24 15.06 -8.70
CA PHE A 87 -0.55 15.81 -7.73
C PHE A 87 0.24 16.89 -6.98
N LEU A 88 1.58 16.83 -7.00
CA LEU A 88 2.41 17.85 -6.38
C LEU A 88 2.31 19.15 -7.19
N PRO A 89 2.31 20.33 -6.53
CA PRO A 89 2.33 21.60 -7.25
C PRO A 89 3.57 21.68 -8.15
N ASP A 90 3.46 22.42 -9.27
CA ASP A 90 4.58 22.73 -10.18
C ASP A 90 5.64 23.60 -9.47
N TYR A 91 6.36 23.03 -8.52
CA TYR A 91 7.57 23.61 -7.96
C TYR A 91 8.75 23.13 -8.81
N GLU A 92 9.64 24.05 -9.17
CA GLU A 92 10.73 23.79 -10.12
C GLU A 92 11.69 22.67 -9.66
N GLN A 93 11.84 22.48 -8.34
CA GLN A 93 12.82 21.56 -7.79
C GLN A 93 12.33 20.89 -6.51
N PHE A 94 11.92 19.62 -6.63
CA PHE A 94 11.78 18.72 -5.49
C PHE A 94 13.07 17.94 -5.28
N LYS A 95 13.35 17.56 -4.04
CA LYS A 95 14.42 16.63 -3.68
C LYS A 95 13.88 15.58 -2.72
N LEU A 96 13.98 14.32 -3.11
CA LEU A 96 13.61 13.20 -2.25
C LEU A 96 14.55 13.15 -1.04
N THR A 97 13.99 13.25 0.15
CA THR A 97 14.76 13.27 1.41
C THR A 97 14.61 11.97 2.17
N ASP A 98 13.38 11.47 2.34
CA ASP A 98 13.10 10.25 3.09
C ASP A 98 11.74 9.63 2.68
N CYS A 99 11.49 8.39 3.10
CA CYS A 99 10.20 7.72 2.93
C CYS A 99 9.88 6.76 4.10
N CYS A 100 8.62 6.69 4.50
CA CYS A 100 8.20 5.83 5.61
C CYS A 100 6.74 5.39 5.48
N ASN A 101 6.47 4.08 5.56
CA ASN A 101 5.12 3.48 5.51
C ASN A 101 4.27 3.96 4.31
N GLY A 102 4.89 4.19 3.15
CA GLY A 102 4.20 4.69 1.95
C GLY A 102 4.05 6.22 1.90
N LEU A 103 4.51 6.95 2.92
CA LEU A 103 4.66 8.40 2.86
C LEU A 103 6.03 8.77 2.30
N VAL A 104 6.08 9.88 1.59
CA VAL A 104 7.31 10.43 0.99
C VAL A 104 7.53 11.84 1.52
N LEU A 105 8.77 12.12 1.94
CA LEU A 105 9.24 13.43 2.37
C LEU A 105 10.09 14.05 1.26
N CYS A 106 9.65 15.18 0.74
CA CYS A 106 10.36 15.95 -0.28
C CYS A 106 10.73 17.32 0.26
N GLU A 107 11.98 17.72 0.05
CA GLU A 107 12.41 19.10 0.15
C GLU A 107 12.04 19.83 -1.15
N TYR A 108 11.63 21.08 -1.10
CA TYR A 108 11.42 21.87 -2.33
C TYR A 108 11.92 23.30 -2.22
N ARG A 109 12.30 23.88 -3.36
CA ARG A 109 12.68 25.29 -3.49
C ARG A 109 11.54 26.11 -4.10
N SER A 110 11.43 27.36 -3.66
CA SER A 110 10.46 28.31 -4.20
C SER A 110 11.12 29.68 -4.37
N ASP A 111 11.01 30.24 -5.56
CA ASP A 111 11.60 31.53 -5.92
C ASP A 111 10.92 32.71 -5.24
N HIS A 112 9.73 32.51 -4.68
CA HIS A 112 8.96 33.54 -3.99
C HIS A 112 9.45 33.82 -2.57
N THR A 113 10.55 33.21 -2.15
CA THR A 113 10.93 33.18 -0.74
C THR A 113 12.44 33.13 -0.53
N SER A 114 12.88 33.52 0.68
CA SER A 114 14.31 33.55 1.02
C SER A 114 14.99 32.19 0.83
N PRO A 115 16.20 32.15 0.23
CA PRO A 115 16.96 30.92 -0.02
C PRO A 115 17.44 30.22 1.26
N ASP A 116 17.43 30.91 2.41
CA ASP A 116 17.82 30.35 3.70
C ASP A 116 16.71 29.52 4.38
N ILE A 117 15.50 29.52 3.80
CA ILE A 117 14.36 28.79 4.36
C ILE A 117 14.21 27.44 3.64
N LEU A 118 14.46 26.36 4.37
CA LEU A 118 14.17 25.00 3.92
C LEU A 118 12.67 24.72 4.01
N ARG A 119 12.10 24.12 2.97
CA ARG A 119 10.69 23.71 2.93
C ARG A 119 10.56 22.25 2.62
N PHE A 120 9.58 21.64 3.27
CA PHE A 120 9.31 20.23 3.15
C PHE A 120 7.82 20.01 2.86
N ILE A 121 7.54 18.98 2.08
CA ILE A 121 6.19 18.44 1.87
C ILE A 121 6.21 16.95 2.19
N VAL A 122 5.13 16.49 2.84
CA VAL A 122 4.87 15.08 3.07
C VAL A 122 3.66 14.71 2.21
N CYS A 123 3.82 13.69 1.38
CA CYS A 123 2.75 13.20 0.52
C CYS A 123 2.57 11.69 0.61
N ASN A 124 1.37 11.23 0.26
CA ASN A 124 1.04 9.83 0.08
C ASN A 124 0.84 9.57 -1.43
N PRO A 125 1.79 8.92 -2.12
CA PRO A 125 1.67 8.62 -3.54
C PRO A 125 0.58 7.60 -3.89
N ALA A 126 0.00 6.91 -2.90
CA ALA A 126 -1.01 5.89 -3.09
C ALA A 126 -2.45 6.41 -2.90
N THR A 127 -2.66 7.72 -2.85
CA THR A 127 -3.97 8.39 -2.70
C THR A 127 -4.32 9.25 -3.89
#